data_AF-A0A4Q3RI31-F1
#
_entry.id   AF-A0A4Q3RI31-F1
#
_cell.length_a   1.000
_cell.length_b   1.000
_cell.length_c   1.000
_cell.angle_alpha   90.00
_cell.angle_beta   90.00
_cell.angle_gamma   90.00
#
_symmetry.space_group_name_H-M   'P 1'
#
loop_
_entity.id
_entity.type
_entity.pdbx_description
1 polymer ?
#
loop_
_entity_poly.entity_id
_entity_poly.type
_entity_poly.pdbx_seq_one_letter_code
_entity_poly.pdbx_strand_id
1 'polypeptide(L)'
;MSHHGALYANIIPYSSRYMDKGKFGRIFGNLPPFATRSTKVENALKDMGKKGGMMDAEDDLTQSPADLITKLDLQTDNPNHPLMTAGMTFLGQFIDHDMTFDPTSSLERQADPEFVENFRTPSLSLDNVYGSGPGASPHLYNQEDGFGGITFLIEPLGVTGKDGIAKFDLPRNSQNTALIGDPRNDENLIVSQLHLLFLQFHNKIVAHLRTKFPTKSPSVIFNEAQEMVRWHYQWVYLVLLVYP
;
A
#
# COMPACT_ATOMS: atom_id res chain seq x y z
N MET A 1 -36.50 12.72 11.30
CA MET A 1 -35.54 12.17 12.27
C MET A 1 -34.68 11.15 11.54
N SER A 2 -33.48 11.54 11.16
CA SER A 2 -32.54 10.69 10.42
C SER A 2 -31.80 9.79 11.39
N HIS A 3 -32.02 8.48 11.28
CA HIS A 3 -31.17 7.50 11.95
C HIS A 3 -29.76 7.54 11.33
N HIS A 4 -28.77 7.94 12.12
CA HIS A 4 -27.36 7.77 11.80
C HIS A 4 -26.97 6.31 12.04
N GLY A 5 -26.30 5.69 11.05
CA GLY A 5 -25.73 4.35 11.16
C GLY A 5 -26.54 3.26 10.47
N ALA A 6 -26.67 3.31 9.14
CA ALA A 6 -26.96 2.11 8.36
C ALA A 6 -25.63 1.42 8.06
N LEU A 7 -25.36 0.28 8.69
CA LEU A 7 -24.37 -0.68 8.18
C LEU A 7 -24.91 -1.17 6.84
N TYR A 8 -24.31 -0.72 5.74
CA TYR A 8 -24.64 -1.26 4.43
C TYR A 8 -24.22 -2.73 4.43
N ALA A 9 -25.21 -3.63 4.37
CA ALA A 9 -25.10 -5.09 4.43
C ALA A 9 -24.28 -5.75 3.30
N ASN A 10 -23.49 -4.97 2.57
CA ASN A 10 -22.69 -5.40 1.43
C ASN A 10 -21.18 -5.49 1.75
N ILE A 11 -20.77 -5.17 2.97
CA ILE A 11 -19.40 -5.43 3.43
C ILE A 11 -19.48 -6.70 4.29
N ILE A 12 -18.85 -7.79 3.86
CA ILE A 12 -18.36 -8.80 4.80
C ILE A 12 -16.88 -8.45 5.00
N PRO A 13 -16.54 -7.45 5.85
CA PRO A 13 -15.16 -7.38 6.29
C PRO A 13 -14.92 -8.68 7.06
N TYR A 14 -13.72 -9.25 6.97
CA TYR A 14 -13.36 -10.32 7.88
C TYR A 14 -13.39 -9.72 9.29
N SER A 15 -14.47 -9.94 10.04
CA SER A 15 -14.58 -9.46 11.41
C SER A 15 -13.58 -10.27 12.21
N SER A 16 -12.49 -9.64 12.64
CA SER A 16 -11.62 -10.23 13.63
C SER A 16 -12.47 -10.64 14.83
N ARG A 17 -12.34 -11.89 15.28
CA ARG A 17 -13.05 -12.38 16.47
C ARG A 17 -12.54 -11.73 17.77
N TYR A 18 -11.50 -10.89 17.67
CA TYR A 18 -10.76 -10.37 18.81
C TYR A 18 -10.80 -8.84 18.94
N MET A 19 -10.84 -8.07 17.85
CA MET A 19 -10.79 -6.59 17.91
C MET A 19 -11.42 -5.94 16.66
N ASP A 20 -12.26 -4.92 16.84
CA ASP A 20 -12.84 -4.11 15.74
C ASP A 20 -11.85 -3.08 15.16
N LYS A 21 -10.80 -2.73 15.90
CA LYS A 21 -9.69 -1.84 15.52
C LYS A 21 -8.41 -2.21 16.27
N GLY A 22 -7.23 -1.95 15.68
CA GLY A 22 -5.94 -2.14 16.35
C GLY A 22 -5.48 -0.94 17.17
N LYS A 23 -4.52 -1.14 18.07
CA LYS A 23 -3.66 -0.08 18.60
C LYS A 23 -2.24 -0.33 18.14
N PHE A 24 -1.48 0.74 17.89
CA PHE A 24 -0.04 0.58 17.78
C PHE A 24 0.51 0.11 19.14
N GLY A 25 1.60 -0.62 19.09
CA GLY A 25 2.21 -1.22 20.27
C GLY A 25 3.66 -1.56 19.99
N ARG A 26 4.45 -1.68 21.06
CA ARG A 26 5.83 -2.13 20.94
C ARG A 26 5.83 -3.65 20.77
N ILE A 27 6.50 -4.15 19.74
CA ILE A 27 6.74 -5.61 19.55
C ILE A 27 7.41 -6.20 20.79
N PHE A 28 8.33 -5.45 21.42
CA PHE A 28 8.97 -5.81 22.67
C PHE A 28 8.74 -4.73 23.73
N GLY A 29 7.53 -4.70 24.31
CA GLY A 29 7.11 -3.65 25.26
C GLY A 29 8.03 -3.45 26.47
N ASN A 30 8.71 -4.51 26.90
CA ASN A 30 9.62 -4.49 28.06
C ASN A 30 11.10 -4.37 27.70
N LEU A 31 11.45 -4.28 26.41
CA LEU A 31 12.84 -4.18 26.00
C LEU A 31 13.34 -2.74 26.24
N PRO A 32 14.31 -2.52 27.16
CA PRO A 32 14.87 -1.20 27.35
C PRO A 32 15.57 -0.72 26.07
N PRO A 33 15.65 0.59 25.82
CA PRO A 33 16.41 1.12 24.69
C PRO A 33 17.87 0.67 24.81
N PHE A 34 18.54 0.46 23.67
CA PHE A 34 19.95 0.08 23.61
C PHE A 34 20.84 1.01 24.46
N ALA A 35 20.54 2.32 24.46
CA ALA A 35 21.18 3.30 25.32
C ALA A 35 20.24 4.46 25.67
N THR A 36 20.43 5.06 26.84
CA THR A 36 19.78 6.32 27.21
C THR A 36 20.36 7.47 26.37
N ARG A 37 19.49 8.36 25.89
CA ARG A 37 19.91 9.57 25.17
C ARG A 37 20.89 10.38 26.02
N SER A 38 22.05 10.68 25.45
CA SER A 38 23.08 11.52 26.06
C SER A 38 23.91 12.19 24.96
N THR A 39 24.60 13.28 25.27
CA THR A 39 25.51 13.95 24.32
C THR A 39 26.56 12.99 23.78
N LYS A 40 27.03 12.03 24.59
CA LYS A 40 27.97 10.99 24.14
C LYS A 40 27.36 10.10 23.06
N VAL A 41 26.12 9.62 23.27
CA VAL A 41 25.41 8.78 22.29
C VAL A 41 25.10 9.58 21.02
N GLU A 42 24.65 10.83 21.15
CA GLU A 42 24.39 11.69 19.99
C GLU A 42 25.66 11.95 19.17
N ASN A 43 26.78 12.23 19.82
CA ASN A 43 28.04 12.44 19.14
C ASN A 43 28.55 11.15 18.48
N ALA A 44 28.38 9.99 19.11
CA ALA A 44 28.71 8.71 18.50
C ALA A 44 27.86 8.43 17.24
N LEU A 45 26.54 8.69 17.29
CA LEU A 45 25.66 8.55 16.13
C LEU A 45 26.09 9.48 14.98
N LYS A 46 26.42 10.74 15.27
CA LYS A 46 26.97 11.68 14.28
C LYS A 46 28.30 11.22 13.71
N ASP A 47 29.17 10.67 14.56
CA ASP A 47 30.50 10.18 14.15
C ASP A 47 30.39 8.95 13.24
N MET A 48 29.44 8.05 13.49
CA MET A 48 29.18 6.91 12.61
C MET A 48 28.60 7.32 11.25
N GLY A 49 27.71 8.32 11.23
CA GLY A 49 27.00 8.76 10.02
C GLY A 49 27.66 9.90 9.23
N LYS A 50 28.83 10.40 9.65
CA LYS A 50 29.56 11.42 8.89
C LYS A 50 30.16 10.81 7.61
N LYS A 51 30.47 11.66 6.63
CA LYS A 51 31.26 11.25 5.45
C LYS A 51 32.62 10.69 5.88
N GLY A 52 33.00 9.52 5.37
CA GLY A 52 34.14 8.70 5.78
C GLY A 52 33.96 8.04 7.15
N GLY A 53 32.74 8.02 7.68
CA GLY A 53 32.36 7.31 8.90
C GLY A 53 32.00 5.85 8.62
N MET A 54 31.71 5.10 9.68
CA MET A 54 31.41 3.66 9.60
C MET A 54 30.20 3.31 8.71
N MET A 55 29.24 4.23 8.57
CA MET A 55 28.05 4.05 7.74
C MET A 55 28.19 4.63 6.33
N ASP A 56 29.36 5.21 5.98
CA ASP A 56 29.61 5.70 4.63
C ASP A 56 29.87 4.49 3.70
N ALA A 57 29.14 4.44 2.58
CA ALA A 57 29.34 3.42 1.55
C ALA A 57 30.59 3.71 0.70
N GLU A 58 31.25 4.85 0.88
CA GLU A 58 32.46 5.25 0.14
C GLU A 58 32.31 5.20 -1.40
N ASP A 59 31.07 5.34 -1.89
CA ASP A 59 30.75 5.35 -3.33
C ASP A 59 31.59 6.38 -4.09
N ASP A 60 32.01 6.06 -5.31
CA ASP A 60 32.70 7.00 -6.19
C ASP A 60 31.74 8.08 -6.71
N LEU A 61 31.58 9.14 -5.91
CA LEU A 61 30.71 10.29 -6.23
C LEU A 61 31.15 11.10 -7.46
N THR A 62 32.24 10.72 -8.14
CA THR A 62 32.58 11.28 -9.46
C THR A 62 31.77 10.65 -10.59
N GLN A 63 31.17 9.48 -10.35
CA GLN A 63 30.27 8.81 -11.29
C GLN A 63 28.88 9.46 -11.30
N SER A 64 28.09 9.16 -12.34
CA SER A 64 26.71 9.64 -12.38
C SER A 64 25.84 8.89 -11.35
N PRO A 65 24.81 9.53 -10.76
CA PRO A 65 23.89 8.84 -9.86
C PRO A 65 23.22 7.61 -10.48
N ALA A 66 22.93 7.65 -11.78
CA ALA A 66 22.36 6.50 -12.49
C ALA A 66 23.34 5.32 -12.53
N ASP A 67 24.63 5.59 -12.75
CA ASP A 67 25.67 4.56 -12.74
C ASP A 67 25.88 3.97 -11.35
N LEU A 68 25.92 4.81 -10.32
CA LEU A 68 26.02 4.35 -8.92
C LEU A 68 24.86 3.42 -8.52
N ILE A 69 23.68 3.57 -9.14
CA ILE A 69 22.50 2.71 -8.90
C ILE A 69 22.50 1.45 -9.77
N THR A 70 23.04 1.51 -11.00
CA THR A 70 22.84 0.44 -12.01
C THR A 70 24.07 -0.42 -12.29
N LYS A 71 25.27 0.05 -11.94
CA LYS A 71 26.54 -0.66 -12.16
C LYS A 71 27.00 -1.31 -10.86
N LEU A 72 26.89 -2.64 -10.79
CA LEU A 72 27.21 -3.42 -9.58
C LEU A 72 28.68 -3.32 -9.17
N ASP A 73 29.58 -3.10 -10.13
CA ASP A 73 31.01 -2.88 -9.88
C ASP A 73 31.31 -1.56 -9.15
N LEU A 74 30.36 -0.62 -9.14
CA LEU A 74 30.43 0.62 -8.37
C LEU A 74 29.78 0.51 -6.97
N GLN A 75 29.21 -0.66 -6.61
CA GLN A 75 28.48 -0.89 -5.36
C GLN A 75 29.25 -1.87 -4.46
N THR A 76 30.55 -1.62 -4.27
CA THR A 76 31.45 -2.55 -3.56
C THR A 76 31.13 -2.66 -2.08
N ASP A 77 30.90 -1.53 -1.42
CA ASP A 77 30.74 -1.44 0.03
C ASP A 77 29.25 -1.30 0.45
N ASN A 78 28.37 -1.14 -0.55
CA ASN A 78 26.91 -1.19 -0.39
C ASN A 78 26.27 -2.07 -1.49
N PRO A 79 26.57 -3.37 -1.52
CA PRO A 79 26.09 -4.26 -2.57
C PRO A 79 24.58 -4.49 -2.46
N ASN A 80 23.92 -4.61 -3.61
CA ASN A 80 22.52 -5.04 -3.67
C ASN A 80 22.31 -6.41 -2.98
N HIS A 81 21.15 -6.55 -2.34
CA HIS A 81 20.75 -7.84 -1.80
C HIS A 81 20.42 -8.83 -2.93
N PRO A 82 21.01 -10.04 -2.97
CA PRO A 82 20.91 -10.94 -4.12
C PRO A 82 19.49 -11.48 -4.36
N LEU A 83 18.65 -11.50 -3.31
CA LEU A 83 17.29 -12.05 -3.36
C LEU A 83 16.19 -10.99 -3.28
N MET A 84 16.55 -9.71 -3.03
CA MET A 84 15.55 -8.66 -2.84
C MET A 84 15.80 -7.53 -3.83
N THR A 85 14.86 -7.38 -4.77
CA THR A 85 14.88 -6.26 -5.70
C THR A 85 14.39 -4.98 -5.01
N ALA A 86 14.76 -3.82 -5.54
CA ALA A 86 14.24 -2.53 -5.06
C ALA A 86 12.70 -2.44 -5.12
N GLY A 87 12.05 -3.25 -5.97
CA GLY A 87 10.59 -3.38 -6.03
C GLY A 87 9.96 -3.82 -4.70
N MET A 88 10.68 -4.61 -3.89
CA MET A 88 10.21 -5.09 -2.60
C MET A 88 9.95 -3.95 -1.60
N THR A 89 10.70 -2.84 -1.71
CA THR A 89 10.47 -1.65 -0.88
C THR A 89 9.08 -1.06 -1.11
N PHE A 90 8.67 -0.95 -2.38
CA PHE A 90 7.36 -0.38 -2.73
C PHE A 90 6.21 -1.35 -2.42
N LEU A 91 6.44 -2.65 -2.59
CA LEU A 91 5.49 -3.66 -2.14
C LEU A 91 5.31 -3.61 -0.61
N GLY A 92 6.40 -3.48 0.14
CA GLY A 92 6.39 -3.29 1.59
C GLY A 92 5.60 -2.07 2.03
N GLN A 93 5.78 -0.92 1.36
CA GLN A 93 4.98 0.29 1.61
C GLN A 93 3.48 0.05 1.34
N PHE A 94 3.14 -0.58 0.22
CA PHE A 94 1.74 -0.86 -0.11
C PHE A 94 1.08 -1.79 0.92
N ILE A 95 1.81 -2.78 1.44
CA ILE A 95 1.35 -3.67 2.51
C ILE A 95 1.21 -2.93 3.84
N ASP A 96 2.19 -2.09 4.19
CA ASP A 96 2.09 -1.25 5.38
C ASP A 96 0.83 -0.37 5.30
N HIS A 97 0.58 0.25 4.15
CA HIS A 97 -0.64 1.04 3.95
C HIS A 97 -1.92 0.23 4.08
N ASP A 98 -1.89 -1.09 3.83
CA ASP A 98 -3.04 -1.96 4.05
C ASP A 98 -3.26 -2.29 5.53
N MET A 99 -2.18 -2.59 6.28
CA MET A 99 -2.27 -3.06 7.67
C MET A 99 -2.32 -1.93 8.70
N THR A 100 -1.77 -0.76 8.37
CA THR A 100 -1.62 0.37 9.28
C THR A 100 -2.31 1.59 8.68
N PHE A 101 -3.12 2.30 9.46
CA PHE A 101 -3.54 3.65 9.12
C PHE A 101 -3.70 4.47 10.38
N ASP A 102 -2.88 5.49 10.43
CA ASP A 102 -2.86 6.45 11.50
C ASP A 102 -2.87 7.86 10.90
N PRO A 103 -4.04 8.50 10.80
CA PRO A 103 -4.15 9.88 10.34
C PRO A 103 -3.73 10.89 11.43
N THR A 104 -3.31 10.44 12.61
CA THR A 104 -3.08 11.28 13.81
C THR A 104 -1.60 11.41 14.20
N SER A 105 -0.72 10.49 13.80
CA SER A 105 0.72 10.63 14.04
C SER A 105 1.38 11.64 13.11
N SER A 106 2.40 12.30 13.66
CA SER A 106 3.33 13.16 12.95
C SER A 106 4.73 12.65 13.26
N LEU A 107 5.56 12.44 12.23
CA LEU A 107 6.96 11.98 12.38
C LEU A 107 7.78 12.88 13.32
N GLU A 108 7.39 14.14 13.47
CA GLU A 108 8.08 15.14 14.29
C GLU A 108 7.60 15.20 15.75
N ARG A 109 6.54 14.46 16.11
CA ARG A 109 5.95 14.49 17.46
C ARG A 109 6.21 13.18 18.18
N GLN A 110 6.71 13.24 19.42
CA GLN A 110 6.67 12.11 20.35
C GLN A 110 5.19 11.79 20.64
N ALA A 111 4.64 10.81 19.93
CA ALA A 111 3.37 10.19 20.27
C ALA A 111 3.63 8.94 21.12
N ASP A 112 2.83 8.73 22.16
CA ASP A 112 2.82 7.46 22.88
C ASP A 112 2.17 6.40 21.97
N PRO A 113 2.92 5.39 21.50
CA PRO A 113 2.39 4.40 20.56
C PRO A 113 1.18 3.64 21.13
N GLU A 114 1.02 3.52 22.46
CA GLU A 114 -0.13 2.82 23.07
C GLU A 114 -1.43 3.66 23.07
N PHE A 115 -1.32 4.97 22.82
CA PHE A 115 -2.44 5.89 22.68
C PHE A 115 -2.80 6.18 21.21
N VAL A 116 -2.00 5.70 20.27
CA VAL A 116 -2.22 5.90 18.85
C VAL A 116 -3.14 4.78 18.32
N GLU A 117 -4.31 5.19 17.85
CA GLU A 117 -5.33 4.28 17.31
C GLU A 117 -4.95 3.88 15.88
N ASN A 118 -4.88 2.57 15.60
CA ASN A 118 -4.84 2.10 14.21
C ASN A 118 -6.29 2.06 13.73
N PHE A 119 -6.66 3.01 12.87
CA PHE A 119 -8.01 3.14 12.36
C PHE A 119 -8.37 2.06 11.32
N ARG A 120 -7.43 1.16 11.02
CA ARG A 120 -7.65 -0.06 10.24
C ARG A 120 -7.74 -1.30 11.11
N THR A 121 -8.43 -2.30 10.56
CA THR A 121 -8.26 -3.69 11.00
C THR A 121 -6.89 -4.16 10.51
N PRO A 122 -5.95 -4.57 11.39
CA PRO A 122 -4.61 -5.01 10.98
C PRO A 122 -4.68 -6.38 10.30
N SER A 123 -5.14 -6.38 9.05
CA SER A 123 -5.43 -7.54 8.23
C SER A 123 -5.04 -7.25 6.79
N LEU A 124 -4.67 -8.29 6.04
CA LEU A 124 -4.38 -8.21 4.61
C LEU A 124 -5.69 -8.22 3.80
N SER A 125 -6.52 -7.18 4.01
CA SER A 125 -7.88 -7.07 3.50
C SER A 125 -8.02 -6.08 2.33
N LEU A 126 -6.93 -5.43 1.90
CA LEU A 126 -6.93 -4.43 0.84
C LEU A 126 -7.91 -3.28 1.08
N ASP A 127 -8.10 -2.87 2.34
CA ASP A 127 -8.97 -1.74 2.67
C ASP A 127 -8.38 -0.44 2.07
N ASN A 128 -7.07 -0.44 1.79
CA ASN A 128 -6.39 0.66 1.09
C ASN A 128 -6.78 0.79 -0.37
N VAL A 129 -7.37 -0.25 -0.96
CA VAL A 129 -7.90 -0.27 -2.34
C VAL A 129 -9.41 -0.11 -2.32
N TYR A 130 -10.11 -0.91 -1.50
CA TYR A 130 -11.57 -0.98 -1.52
C TYR A 130 -12.28 0.16 -0.78
N GLY A 131 -11.56 0.93 0.07
CA GLY A 131 -12.19 1.92 0.93
C GLY A 131 -13.34 1.30 1.73
N SER A 132 -14.49 1.98 1.79
CA SER A 132 -15.71 1.43 2.40
C SER A 132 -16.63 0.70 1.40
N GLY A 133 -16.12 0.31 0.22
CA GLY A 133 -16.86 -0.37 -0.83
C GLY A 133 -17.75 0.55 -1.68
N PRO A 134 -18.38 0.02 -2.75
CA PRO A 134 -19.05 0.82 -3.78
C PRO A 134 -20.29 1.60 -3.29
N GLY A 135 -20.94 1.15 -2.22
CA GLY A 135 -22.08 1.86 -1.63
C GLY A 135 -21.69 3.09 -0.82
N ALA A 136 -20.59 3.01 -0.04
CA ALA A 136 -20.17 4.09 0.87
C ALA A 136 -19.07 4.97 0.28
N SER A 137 -18.26 4.44 -0.64
CA SER A 137 -17.20 5.15 -1.37
C SER A 137 -17.46 5.12 -2.89
N PRO A 138 -18.64 5.52 -3.39
CA PRO A 138 -19.00 5.39 -4.81
C PRO A 138 -18.06 6.14 -5.76
N HIS A 139 -17.38 7.19 -5.27
CA HIS A 139 -16.40 7.97 -6.03
C HIS A 139 -15.14 7.18 -6.44
N LEU A 140 -14.88 6.02 -5.82
CA LEU A 140 -13.79 5.11 -6.21
C LEU A 140 -14.17 4.18 -7.36
N TYR A 141 -15.46 4.06 -7.66
CA TYR A 141 -16.01 3.05 -8.58
C TYR A 141 -16.62 3.69 -9.81
N ASN A 142 -16.48 3.01 -10.95
CA ASN A 142 -17.05 3.43 -12.21
C ASN A 142 -18.56 3.16 -12.22
N GLN A 143 -19.36 4.21 -11.96
CA GLN A 143 -20.83 4.14 -11.95
C GLN A 143 -21.44 3.88 -13.34
N GLU A 144 -20.64 4.05 -14.40
CA GLU A 144 -21.05 3.90 -15.79
C GLU A 144 -20.50 2.61 -16.42
N ASP A 145 -20.01 1.66 -15.61
CA ASP A 145 -19.40 0.42 -16.07
C ASP A 145 -20.36 -0.59 -16.72
N GLY A 146 -21.68 -0.35 -16.64
CA GLY A 146 -22.70 -1.29 -17.08
C GLY A 146 -22.78 -2.57 -16.23
N PHE A 147 -21.99 -2.66 -15.16
CA PHE A 147 -21.93 -3.79 -14.22
C PHE A 147 -22.53 -3.46 -12.85
N GLY A 148 -23.01 -2.23 -12.66
CA GLY A 148 -23.68 -1.79 -11.45
C GLY A 148 -22.78 -1.05 -10.47
N GLY A 149 -21.73 -0.37 -10.98
CA GLY A 149 -20.85 0.44 -10.14
C GLY A 149 -19.92 -0.40 -9.27
N ILE A 150 -19.50 -1.57 -9.76
CA ILE A 150 -18.70 -2.54 -9.00
C ILE A 150 -17.28 -2.68 -9.54
N THR A 151 -16.95 -2.08 -10.68
CA THR A 151 -15.56 -1.92 -11.13
C THR A 151 -15.00 -0.60 -10.62
N PHE A 152 -13.69 -0.57 -10.37
CA PHE A 152 -12.99 0.65 -9.99
C PHE A 152 -12.89 1.62 -11.15
N LEU A 153 -12.96 2.91 -10.82
CA LEU A 153 -12.68 4.00 -11.73
C LEU A 153 -11.18 4.04 -12.05
N ILE A 154 -10.83 4.09 -13.34
CA ILE A 154 -9.46 4.23 -13.83
C ILE A 154 -9.45 5.23 -14.99
N GLU A 155 -8.39 6.03 -15.10
CA GLU A 155 -8.30 7.09 -16.10
C GLU A 155 -7.49 6.61 -17.31
N PRO A 156 -8.06 6.55 -18.53
CA PRO A 156 -7.29 6.25 -19.73
C PRO A 156 -6.35 7.42 -20.06
N LEU A 157 -5.07 7.16 -20.25
CA LEU A 157 -4.09 8.21 -20.60
C LEU A 157 -4.14 8.62 -22.07
N GLY A 158 -4.96 7.95 -22.89
CA GLY A 158 -5.03 8.20 -24.34
C GLY A 158 -3.75 7.83 -25.10
N VAL A 159 -2.80 7.16 -24.44
CA VAL A 159 -1.54 6.71 -25.04
C VAL A 159 -1.41 5.20 -24.96
N THR A 160 -0.62 4.67 -25.89
CA THR A 160 -0.26 3.26 -25.96
C THR A 160 1.20 3.10 -25.57
N GLY A 161 1.51 2.11 -24.73
CA GLY A 161 2.88 1.78 -24.40
C GLY A 161 3.64 1.18 -25.58
N LYS A 162 4.96 0.99 -25.39
CA LYS A 162 5.82 0.28 -26.36
C LYS A 162 5.36 -1.18 -26.61
N ASP A 163 4.58 -1.72 -25.70
CA ASP A 163 3.94 -3.04 -25.74
C ASP A 163 2.64 -3.06 -26.57
N GLY A 164 2.19 -1.93 -27.12
CA GLY A 164 0.91 -1.85 -27.84
C GLY A 164 -0.32 -1.83 -26.91
N ILE A 165 -0.12 -1.72 -25.59
CA ILE A 165 -1.20 -1.75 -24.60
C ILE A 165 -1.58 -0.33 -24.20
N ALA A 166 -2.89 -0.04 -24.21
CA ALA A 166 -3.43 1.22 -23.72
C ALA A 166 -3.02 1.45 -22.25
N LYS A 167 -2.52 2.64 -21.94
CA LYS A 167 -2.08 3.00 -20.60
C LYS A 167 -3.19 3.72 -19.85
N PHE A 168 -3.19 3.49 -18.55
CA PHE A 168 -4.13 4.07 -17.61
C PHE A 168 -3.35 4.68 -16.46
N ASP A 169 -4.00 5.56 -15.72
CA ASP A 169 -3.52 6.09 -14.44
C ASP A 169 -4.66 6.11 -13.42
N LEU A 170 -4.33 6.47 -12.19
CA LEU A 170 -5.31 6.76 -11.16
C LEU A 170 -6.18 7.96 -11.57
N PRO A 171 -7.50 7.91 -11.34
CA PRO A 171 -8.35 9.08 -11.54
C PRO A 171 -7.94 10.18 -10.57
N ARG A 172 -7.89 11.43 -11.05
CA ARG A 172 -7.49 12.59 -10.25
C ARG A 172 -8.55 13.69 -10.31
N ASN A 173 -8.71 14.42 -9.22
CA ASN A 173 -9.55 15.63 -9.22
C ASN A 173 -8.86 16.80 -9.96
N SER A 174 -9.56 17.93 -10.08
CA SER A 174 -9.04 19.15 -10.73
C SER A 174 -7.76 19.74 -10.10
N GLN A 175 -7.41 19.32 -8.89
CA GLN A 175 -6.20 19.73 -8.16
C GLN A 175 -5.13 18.63 -8.15
N ASN A 176 -5.24 17.64 -9.04
CA ASN A 176 -4.31 16.53 -9.21
C ASN A 176 -4.24 15.55 -8.03
N THR A 177 -5.21 15.56 -7.11
CA THR A 177 -5.31 14.58 -6.01
C THR A 177 -5.92 13.28 -6.54
N ALA A 178 -5.24 12.15 -6.32
CA ALA A 178 -5.77 10.83 -6.68
C ALA A 178 -7.05 10.49 -5.90
N LEU A 179 -8.03 9.93 -6.61
CA LEU A 179 -9.29 9.44 -6.05
C LEU A 179 -9.14 7.94 -5.76
N ILE A 180 -8.50 7.62 -4.63
CA ILE A 180 -8.14 6.26 -4.22
C ILE A 180 -8.52 5.99 -2.76
N GLY A 181 -8.58 4.71 -2.39
CA GLY A 181 -9.01 4.28 -1.05
C GLY A 181 -8.11 4.77 0.09
N ASP A 182 -6.79 4.76 -0.11
CA ASP A 182 -5.81 5.35 0.82
C ASP A 182 -4.92 6.35 0.08
N PRO A 183 -4.90 7.63 0.47
CA PRO A 183 -4.14 8.67 -0.22
C PRO A 183 -2.61 8.43 -0.19
N ARG A 184 -2.09 7.65 0.78
CA ARG A 184 -0.66 7.33 0.84
C ARG A 184 -0.20 6.47 -0.34
N ASN A 185 -1.13 5.78 -1.00
CA ASN A 185 -0.82 5.02 -2.21
C ASN A 185 -0.52 5.89 -3.44
N ASP A 186 -0.53 7.23 -3.33
CA ASP A 186 -0.12 8.19 -4.37
C ASP A 186 1.19 8.95 -4.01
N GLU A 187 1.92 8.54 -2.96
CA GLU A 187 3.14 9.24 -2.50
C GLU A 187 4.31 9.14 -3.48
N ASN A 188 4.37 8.08 -4.28
CA ASN A 188 5.33 7.92 -5.35
C ASN A 188 4.73 7.15 -6.52
N LEU A 189 5.35 7.32 -7.70
CA LEU A 189 4.88 6.73 -8.95
C LEU A 189 4.72 5.20 -8.86
N ILE A 190 5.66 4.50 -8.22
CA ILE A 190 5.67 3.04 -8.20
C ILE A 190 4.52 2.50 -7.35
N VAL A 191 4.27 3.08 -6.17
CA VAL A 191 3.12 2.71 -5.33
C VAL A 191 1.80 3.07 -6.01
N SER A 192 1.74 4.21 -6.71
CA SER A 192 0.56 4.62 -7.49
C SER A 192 0.22 3.61 -8.57
N GLN A 193 1.22 3.16 -9.33
CA GLN A 193 1.02 2.15 -10.38
C GLN A 193 0.75 0.76 -9.81
N LEU A 194 1.31 0.41 -8.64
CA LEU A 194 0.96 -0.81 -7.93
C LEU A 194 -0.51 -0.78 -7.45
N HIS A 195 -0.99 0.36 -6.97
CA HIS A 195 -2.40 0.55 -6.64
C HIS A 195 -3.28 0.38 -7.88
N LEU A 196 -2.94 1.05 -8.98
CA LEU A 196 -3.64 0.90 -10.26
C LEU A 196 -3.67 -0.57 -10.74
N LEU A 197 -2.59 -1.33 -10.54
CA LEU A 197 -2.55 -2.75 -10.88
C LEU A 197 -3.65 -3.53 -10.15
N PHE A 198 -3.87 -3.28 -8.84
CA PHE A 198 -4.95 -3.92 -8.08
C PHE A 198 -6.34 -3.47 -8.55
N LEU A 199 -6.52 -2.20 -8.92
CA LEU A 199 -7.78 -1.71 -9.51
C LEU A 199 -8.09 -2.45 -10.82
N GLN A 200 -7.11 -2.52 -11.72
CA GLN A 200 -7.23 -3.21 -13.00
C GLN A 200 -7.47 -4.71 -12.81
N PHE A 201 -6.76 -5.34 -11.86
CA PHE A 201 -6.93 -6.76 -11.56
C PHE A 201 -8.35 -7.06 -11.07
N HIS A 202 -8.88 -6.28 -10.13
CA HIS A 202 -10.27 -6.39 -9.71
C HIS A 202 -11.24 -6.24 -10.88
N ASN A 203 -11.05 -5.22 -11.73
CA ASN A 203 -11.90 -4.98 -12.89
C ASN A 203 -11.90 -6.18 -13.86
N LYS A 204 -10.74 -6.81 -14.07
CA LYS A 204 -10.62 -8.02 -14.89
C LYS A 204 -11.33 -9.22 -14.26
N ILE A 205 -11.25 -9.40 -12.95
CA ILE A 205 -11.96 -10.46 -12.23
C ILE A 205 -13.47 -10.25 -12.28
N VAL A 206 -13.96 -9.02 -12.10
CA VAL A 206 -15.39 -8.69 -12.25
C VAL A 206 -15.86 -9.04 -13.66
N ALA A 207 -15.14 -8.60 -14.70
CA ALA A 207 -15.49 -8.91 -16.10
C ALA A 207 -15.53 -10.42 -16.36
N HIS A 208 -14.56 -11.17 -15.83
CA HIS A 208 -14.52 -12.63 -15.94
C HIS A 208 -15.73 -13.29 -15.25
N LEU A 209 -16.02 -12.92 -14.00
CA LEU A 209 -17.14 -13.48 -13.24
C LEU A 209 -18.50 -13.14 -13.87
N ARG A 210 -18.66 -11.92 -14.41
CA ARG A 210 -19.88 -11.52 -15.13
C ARG A 210 -20.12 -12.37 -16.37
N THR A 211 -19.07 -12.66 -17.12
CA THR A 211 -19.15 -13.53 -18.29
C THR A 211 -19.52 -14.96 -17.90
N LYS A 212 -18.90 -15.47 -16.82
CA LYS A 212 -19.10 -16.84 -16.35
C LYS A 212 -20.44 -17.06 -15.65
N PHE A 213 -20.94 -16.04 -14.94
CA PHE A 213 -22.14 -16.10 -14.11
C PHE A 213 -23.07 -14.91 -14.36
N PRO A 214 -23.69 -14.82 -15.55
CA PRO A 214 -24.45 -13.64 -15.99
C PRO A 214 -25.69 -13.33 -15.13
N THR A 215 -26.20 -14.32 -14.40
CA THR A 215 -27.42 -14.18 -13.57
C THR A 215 -27.15 -13.72 -12.14
N LYS A 216 -25.89 -13.70 -11.68
CA LYS A 216 -25.56 -13.24 -10.32
C LYS A 216 -25.76 -11.73 -10.18
N SER A 217 -26.20 -11.27 -9.02
CA SER A 217 -26.33 -9.84 -8.74
C SER A 217 -24.95 -9.15 -8.72
N PRO A 218 -24.89 -7.83 -8.96
CA PRO A 218 -23.64 -7.06 -8.80
C PRO A 218 -22.95 -7.25 -7.46
N SER A 219 -23.71 -7.25 -6.36
CA SER A 219 -23.16 -7.42 -5.01
C SER A 219 -22.46 -8.77 -4.81
N VAL A 220 -23.04 -9.86 -5.33
CA VAL A 220 -22.42 -11.19 -5.24
C VAL A 220 -21.14 -11.25 -6.07
N ILE A 221 -21.16 -10.71 -7.30
CA ILE A 221 -19.98 -10.65 -8.17
C ILE A 221 -18.86 -9.83 -7.54
N PHE A 222 -19.19 -8.68 -6.95
CA PHE A 222 -18.23 -7.82 -6.26
C PHE A 222 -17.56 -8.56 -5.09
N ASN A 223 -18.34 -9.23 -4.24
CA ASN A 223 -17.82 -9.97 -3.09
C ASN A 223 -16.89 -11.11 -3.53
N GLU A 224 -17.28 -11.89 -4.55
CA GLU A 224 -16.44 -12.96 -5.10
C GLU A 224 -15.16 -12.42 -5.75
N ALA A 225 -15.25 -11.28 -6.46
CA ALA A 225 -14.08 -10.62 -7.04
C ALA A 225 -13.13 -10.13 -5.94
N GLN A 226 -13.67 -9.47 -4.92
CA GLN A 226 -12.90 -8.97 -3.78
C GLN A 226 -12.19 -10.11 -3.04
N GLU A 227 -12.88 -11.22 -2.79
CA GLU A 227 -12.29 -12.40 -2.15
C GLU A 227 -11.13 -12.97 -2.96
N MET A 228 -11.31 -13.18 -4.27
CA MET A 228 -10.23 -13.71 -5.12
C MET A 228 -9.03 -12.77 -5.20
N VAL A 229 -9.24 -11.46 -5.28
CA VAL A 229 -8.15 -10.48 -5.30
C VAL A 229 -7.40 -10.49 -3.96
N ARG A 230 -8.11 -10.56 -2.83
CA ARG A 230 -7.50 -10.67 -1.49
C ARG A 230 -6.67 -11.93 -1.34
N TRP A 231 -7.18 -13.09 -1.79
CA TRP A 231 -6.41 -14.33 -1.73
C TRP A 231 -5.13 -14.28 -2.56
N HIS A 232 -5.18 -13.68 -3.76
CA HIS A 232 -3.97 -13.48 -4.56
C HIS A 232 -2.97 -12.56 -3.86
N TYR A 233 -3.45 -11.45 -3.29
CA TYR A 233 -2.60 -10.55 -2.52
C TYR A 233 -1.94 -11.23 -1.31
N GLN A 234 -2.70 -12.01 -0.54
CA GLN A 234 -2.20 -12.77 0.60
C GLN A 234 -1.20 -13.86 0.17
N TRP A 235 -1.44 -14.52 -0.96
CA TRP A 235 -0.51 -15.49 -1.53
C TRP A 235 0.80 -14.82 -1.95
N VAL A 236 0.75 -13.65 -2.60
CA VAL A 236 1.94 -12.84 -2.94
C VAL A 236 2.73 -12.51 -1.68
N TYR A 237 2.06 -12.10 -0.60
CA TYR A 237 2.71 -11.84 0.69
C TYR A 237 3.43 -13.09 1.23
N LEU A 238 2.74 -14.23 1.29
CA LEU A 238 3.31 -15.46 1.83
C LEU A 238 4.53 -15.94 1.02
N VAL A 239 4.43 -15.91 -0.31
CA VAL A 239 5.48 -16.42 -1.20
C VAL A 239 6.67 -15.47 -1.29
N LEU A 240 6.45 -14.16 -1.37
CA LEU A 240 7.55 -13.21 -1.60
C LEU A 240 8.20 -12.69 -0.33
N LEU A 241 7.52 -12.74 0.82
CA LEU A 241 8.01 -12.11 2.06
C LEU A 241 8.21 -13.07 3.22
N VAL A 242 7.45 -14.17 3.29
CA VAL A 242 7.52 -15.11 4.43
C VAL A 242 8.34 -16.36 4.11
N TYR A 243 8.27 -16.84 2.87
CA TYR A 243 9.02 -18.01 2.39
C TYR A 243 9.81 -17.71 1.11
N PRO A 244 10.79 -16.77 1.15
CA PRO A 244 11.60 -16.41 -0.01
C PRO A 244 12.54 -17.54 -0.49
#